data_AF-L9WKE2-F1
#
_entry.id   AF-L9WKE2-F1
#
_cell.length_a   1.000
_cell.length_b   1.000
_cell.length_c   1.000
_cell.angle_alpha   90.00
_cell.angle_beta   90.00
_cell.angle_gamma   90.00
#
_symmetry.space_group_name_H-M   'P 1'
#
loop_
_entity.id
_entity.type
_entity.pdbx_description
1 polymer ?
#
loop_
_entity_poly.entity_id
_entity_poly.type
_entity_poly.pdbx_seq_one_letter_code
_entity_poly.pdbx_strand_id
1 'polypeptide(L)'
;MTETEKPELFQVLQAAQDGGLVGEEETALTVFTAMIRGGMVIMNGPSRVGKTFTVTRMSRAIPDSDVYEMSTTMSPTALYYAADEINACRVHIYQDLASLPDHIEGVLKANAEGLPASREVTDITSGDTVRMTINPPDCIIVGIASDNEKIDLNDYPELRNRGLIVSCDASQEQTERILDSQADTLSGLKKMHLTPEQLAGIHEYVKDIPISRYARDDSLGTILNIPGGRPLREQDPVPTHFTEARDDYMRLNDFIESVTLFHYADRMEILHDGQPALLVTPADVWHGMRIFGNQMIMSALNLKEIDKVILEFLREEKSAFTVSKIQAKIRADGYNVTDRDVHGALKSMKGKAYVDVNQADNPQTWYATGFASVVDHPAAVDYQALVDQTEKIAREVLPAGEAEEYIYRFCRGEGLIVTDPINGEQVNIAEDTSFAEQLEEAEEELEDVLNTPLWGTDESEKADDEEEREENEIELSGDRPQSAAEAEATAFETVEGSESGQGTLL
;
A
#
# COMPACT_ATOMS: atom_id res chain seq x y z
N MET A 1 35.81 -13.10 1.17
CA MET A 1 34.51 -12.44 1.22
C MET A 1 34.71 -11.12 0.54
N THR A 2 34.21 -10.99 -0.68
CA THR A 2 33.98 -9.67 -1.28
C THR A 2 33.02 -8.96 -0.34
N GLU A 3 33.37 -7.76 0.13
CA GLU A 3 32.39 -6.90 0.80
C GLU A 3 31.29 -6.64 -0.22
N THR A 4 30.16 -7.34 -0.06
CA THR A 4 28.95 -7.04 -0.82
C THR A 4 28.49 -5.68 -0.33
N GLU A 5 28.66 -4.67 -1.17
CA GLU A 5 28.24 -3.29 -0.88
C GLU A 5 26.74 -3.30 -0.57
N LYS A 6 26.36 -2.66 0.54
CA LYS A 6 24.96 -2.58 1.00
C LYS A 6 24.12 -1.89 -0.08
N PRO A 7 23.04 -2.50 -0.58
CA PRO A 7 22.15 -1.84 -1.52
C PRO A 7 21.32 -0.76 -0.82
N GLU A 8 20.96 0.27 -1.57
CA GLU A 8 20.01 1.30 -1.14
C GLU A 8 18.57 0.85 -1.42
N LEU A 9 17.60 1.31 -0.62
CA LEU A 9 16.17 0.99 -0.85
C LEU A 9 15.69 1.45 -2.24
N PHE A 10 16.24 2.54 -2.75
CA PHE A 10 16.00 2.99 -4.12
C PHE A 10 16.44 1.96 -5.18
N GLN A 11 17.55 1.25 -4.95
CA GLN A 11 17.98 0.18 -5.86
C GLN A 11 17.02 -1.02 -5.79
N VAL A 12 16.46 -1.32 -4.61
CA VAL A 12 15.41 -2.35 -4.49
C VAL A 12 14.17 -1.95 -5.29
N LEU A 13 13.75 -0.69 -5.24
CA LEU A 13 12.66 -0.17 -6.06
C LEU A 13 12.97 -0.27 -7.56
N GLN A 14 14.19 0.12 -7.96
CA GLN A 14 14.65 -0.01 -9.35
C GLN A 14 14.61 -1.46 -9.85
N ALA A 15 14.92 -2.44 -9.01
CA ALA A 15 14.80 -3.86 -9.37
C ALA A 15 13.36 -4.24 -9.72
N ALA A 16 12.37 -3.70 -9.01
CA ALA A 16 10.96 -3.92 -9.30
C ALA A 16 10.51 -3.18 -10.58
N GLN A 17 11.00 -1.96 -10.79
CA GLN A 17 10.75 -1.17 -12.01
C GLN A 17 11.34 -1.83 -13.28
N ASP A 18 12.54 -2.37 -13.16
CA ASP A 18 13.17 -3.23 -14.19
C ASP A 18 12.33 -4.49 -14.44
N GLY A 19 11.66 -5.00 -13.41
CA GLY A 19 10.63 -6.02 -13.51
C GLY A 19 9.34 -5.59 -14.24
N GLY A 20 9.10 -4.28 -14.40
CA GLY A 20 7.92 -3.72 -15.08
C GLY A 20 6.92 -3.07 -14.14
N LEU A 21 7.27 -2.88 -12.86
CA LEU A 21 6.50 -2.00 -11.97
C LEU A 21 6.60 -0.55 -12.46
N VAL A 22 5.49 0.17 -12.41
CA VAL A 22 5.39 1.59 -12.80
C VAL A 22 4.46 2.23 -11.78
N GLY A 23 4.83 3.37 -11.22
CA GLY A 23 4.11 3.95 -10.08
C GLY A 23 4.19 3.04 -8.85
N GLU A 24 3.31 3.30 -7.88
CA GLU A 24 3.15 2.49 -6.66
C GLU A 24 4.44 2.38 -5.83
N GLU A 25 5.31 3.38 -5.89
CA GLU A 25 6.65 3.34 -5.31
C GLU A 25 6.59 3.11 -3.79
N GLU A 26 5.72 3.85 -3.09
CA GLU A 26 5.46 3.69 -1.65
C GLU A 26 4.88 2.32 -1.34
N THR A 27 3.80 1.93 -2.03
CA THR A 27 3.16 0.61 -1.88
C THR A 27 4.14 -0.55 -2.08
N ALA A 28 5.01 -0.45 -3.08
CA ALA A 28 6.00 -1.45 -3.38
C ALA A 28 7.05 -1.56 -2.27
N LEU A 29 7.57 -0.44 -1.78
CA LEU A 29 8.53 -0.43 -0.68
C LEU A 29 7.90 -0.85 0.66
N THR A 30 6.63 -0.53 0.91
CA THR A 30 5.87 -1.06 2.06
C THR A 30 5.80 -2.58 1.99
N VAL A 31 5.49 -3.15 0.82
CA VAL A 31 5.46 -4.60 0.65
C VAL A 31 6.85 -5.23 0.87
N PHE A 32 7.92 -4.63 0.35
CA PHE A 32 9.27 -5.17 0.53
C PHE A 32 9.75 -5.09 1.99
N THR A 33 9.56 -3.94 2.64
CA THR A 33 9.90 -3.79 4.06
C THR A 33 9.06 -4.73 4.91
N ALA A 34 7.79 -4.97 4.55
CA ALA A 34 6.97 -5.97 5.21
C ALA A 34 7.53 -7.40 5.07
N MET A 35 8.03 -7.78 3.90
CA MET A 35 8.64 -9.11 3.69
C MET A 35 9.87 -9.37 4.59
N ILE A 36 10.48 -8.32 5.16
CA ILE A 36 11.54 -8.46 6.16
C ILE A 36 10.94 -8.83 7.51
N ARG A 37 10.01 -8.00 8.05
CA ARG A 37 9.41 -8.19 9.38
C ARG A 37 8.12 -7.36 9.64
N GLY A 38 7.30 -7.07 8.64
CA GLY A 38 6.12 -6.18 8.80
C GLY A 38 4.84 -6.86 9.30
N GLY A 39 4.88 -8.12 9.73
CA GLY A 39 3.69 -8.83 10.20
C GLY A 39 2.70 -9.06 9.06
N MET A 40 1.49 -8.50 9.14
CA MET A 40 0.43 -8.71 8.14
C MET A 40 0.19 -7.46 7.29
N VAL A 41 0.23 -7.63 5.96
CA VAL A 41 -0.14 -6.60 4.98
C VAL A 41 -1.34 -7.07 4.17
N ILE A 42 -2.33 -6.20 4.04
CA ILE A 42 -3.54 -6.43 3.26
C ILE A 42 -3.51 -5.51 2.05
N MET A 43 -3.28 -6.09 0.87
CA MET A 43 -3.38 -5.39 -0.41
C MET A 43 -4.85 -5.27 -0.79
N ASN A 44 -5.37 -4.04 -0.77
CA ASN A 44 -6.76 -3.74 -1.06
C ASN A 44 -6.88 -2.90 -2.35
N GLY A 45 -7.93 -3.16 -3.12
CA GLY A 45 -8.26 -2.36 -4.29
C GLY A 45 -9.08 -3.14 -5.31
N PRO A 46 -9.56 -2.49 -6.38
CA PRO A 46 -10.36 -3.14 -7.40
C PRO A 46 -9.62 -4.29 -8.11
N SER A 47 -10.37 -5.16 -8.77
CA SER A 47 -9.78 -6.14 -9.68
C SER A 47 -8.91 -5.46 -10.74
N ARG A 48 -7.77 -6.08 -11.06
CA ARG A 48 -6.79 -5.62 -12.08
C ARG A 48 -6.01 -4.34 -11.79
N VAL A 49 -6.09 -3.80 -10.58
CA VAL A 49 -5.27 -2.64 -10.15
C VAL A 49 -3.79 -2.97 -9.92
N GLY A 50 -3.37 -4.24 -10.08
CA GLY A 50 -1.96 -4.62 -9.97
C GLY A 50 -1.50 -5.17 -8.61
N LYS A 51 -2.39 -5.38 -7.63
CA LYS A 51 -2.05 -5.97 -6.30
C LYS A 51 -1.04 -7.12 -6.35
N THR A 52 -1.41 -8.21 -7.03
CA THR A 52 -0.54 -9.41 -7.18
C THR A 52 0.73 -9.08 -7.94
N PHE A 53 0.64 -8.21 -8.94
CA PHE A 53 1.79 -7.80 -9.74
C PHE A 53 2.83 -7.08 -8.87
N THR A 54 2.42 -6.11 -8.05
CA THR A 54 3.31 -5.39 -7.12
C THR A 54 3.98 -6.36 -6.15
N VAL A 55 3.22 -7.26 -5.52
CA VAL A 55 3.78 -8.27 -4.62
C VAL A 55 4.79 -9.18 -5.34
N THR A 56 4.47 -9.66 -6.54
CA THR A 56 5.39 -10.50 -7.34
C THR A 56 6.63 -9.74 -7.82
N ARG A 57 6.54 -8.42 -8.07
CA ARG A 57 7.72 -7.64 -8.46
C ARG A 57 8.65 -7.40 -7.28
N MET A 58 8.10 -7.11 -6.09
CA MET A 58 8.91 -6.92 -4.89
C MET A 58 9.47 -8.22 -4.34
N SER A 59 8.73 -9.33 -4.46
CA SER A 59 9.21 -10.65 -4.04
C SER A 59 10.47 -11.09 -4.81
N ARG A 60 10.75 -10.48 -5.98
CA ARG A 60 12.00 -10.77 -6.71
C ARG A 60 13.23 -10.38 -5.92
N ALA A 61 13.19 -9.31 -5.13
CA ALA A 61 14.32 -8.91 -4.30
C ALA A 61 14.54 -9.84 -3.10
N ILE A 62 13.57 -10.72 -2.80
CA ILE A 62 13.63 -11.73 -1.75
C ILE A 62 14.05 -13.07 -2.37
N PRO A 63 14.88 -13.89 -1.71
CA PRO A 63 15.14 -15.25 -2.16
C PRO A 63 13.86 -16.06 -2.30
N ASP A 64 13.67 -16.77 -3.43
CA ASP A 64 12.49 -17.62 -3.66
C ASP A 64 12.27 -18.66 -2.55
N SER A 65 13.34 -19.11 -1.88
CA SER A 65 13.27 -20.04 -0.75
C SER A 65 12.56 -19.48 0.48
N ASP A 66 12.46 -18.16 0.58
CA ASP A 66 11.89 -17.46 1.73
C ASP A 66 10.41 -17.14 1.52
N VAL A 67 9.85 -17.39 0.33
CA VAL A 67 8.47 -17.04 -0.02
C VAL A 67 7.65 -18.29 -0.31
N TYR A 68 6.52 -18.44 0.39
CA TYR A 68 5.55 -19.49 0.14
C TYR A 68 4.22 -18.90 -0.33
N GLU A 69 3.73 -19.32 -1.49
CA GLU A 69 2.40 -18.95 -1.97
C GLU A 69 1.37 -20.00 -1.55
N MET A 70 0.38 -19.58 -0.76
CA MET A 70 -0.67 -20.48 -0.28
C MET A 70 -1.63 -20.87 -1.40
N SER A 71 -1.64 -22.16 -1.73
CA SER A 71 -2.54 -22.70 -2.74
C SER A 71 -3.97 -22.83 -2.25
N THR A 72 -4.91 -22.24 -2.99
CA THR A 72 -6.36 -22.30 -2.72
C THR A 72 -6.98 -23.68 -2.94
N THR A 73 -6.22 -24.63 -3.48
CA THR A 73 -6.72 -25.97 -3.85
C THR A 73 -6.21 -27.08 -2.94
N MET A 74 -5.41 -26.76 -1.92
CA MET A 74 -4.90 -27.75 -0.99
C MET A 74 -6.04 -28.38 -0.18
N SER A 75 -5.92 -29.67 0.09
CA SER A 75 -6.81 -30.33 1.05
C SER A 75 -6.34 -30.05 2.48
N PRO A 76 -7.23 -30.13 3.49
CA PRO A 76 -6.85 -29.94 4.89
C PRO A 76 -5.71 -30.85 5.33
N THR A 77 -5.60 -32.05 4.75
CA THR A 77 -4.51 -32.98 5.08
C THR A 77 -3.23 -32.55 4.39
N ALA A 78 -3.26 -32.30 3.08
CA ALA A 78 -2.09 -31.86 2.31
C ALA A 78 -1.42 -30.61 2.91
N LEU A 79 -2.21 -29.66 3.42
CA LEU A 79 -1.72 -28.46 4.10
C LEU A 79 -0.73 -28.77 5.22
N TYR A 80 -1.09 -29.68 6.14
CA TYR A 80 -0.24 -30.01 7.28
C TYR A 80 0.91 -30.97 6.92
N TYR A 81 0.78 -31.77 5.85
CA TYR A 81 1.90 -32.54 5.33
C TYR A 81 2.96 -31.65 4.65
N ALA A 82 2.58 -30.45 4.19
CA ALA A 82 3.49 -29.45 3.67
C ALA A 82 4.05 -28.50 4.77
N ALA A 83 3.77 -28.76 6.06
CA ALA A 83 4.14 -27.85 7.14
C ALA A 83 5.64 -27.55 7.20
N ASP A 84 6.51 -28.54 6.92
CA ASP A 84 7.96 -28.33 6.92
C ASP A 84 8.40 -27.37 5.80
N GLU A 85 7.77 -27.45 4.63
CA GLU A 85 8.02 -26.54 3.50
C GLU A 85 7.50 -25.14 3.81
N ILE A 86 6.27 -25.05 4.32
CA ILE A 86 5.63 -23.78 4.69
C ILE A 86 6.43 -23.06 5.79
N ASN A 87 6.91 -23.79 6.81
CA ASN A 87 7.68 -23.24 7.93
C ASN A 87 9.11 -22.87 7.56
N ALA A 88 9.65 -23.41 6.46
CA ALA A 88 10.96 -23.01 5.95
C ALA A 88 10.92 -21.61 5.33
N CYS A 89 9.76 -21.21 4.80
CA CYS A 89 9.55 -19.90 4.22
C CYS A 89 9.16 -18.86 5.27
N ARG A 90 9.63 -17.64 5.07
CA ARG A 90 9.51 -16.51 5.99
C ARG A 90 8.36 -15.59 5.63
N VAL A 91 7.92 -15.62 4.38
CA VAL A 91 6.82 -14.82 3.84
C VAL A 91 5.74 -15.78 3.33
N HIS A 92 4.51 -15.62 3.79
CA HIS A 92 3.35 -16.35 3.25
C HIS A 92 2.46 -15.41 2.45
N ILE A 93 2.19 -15.75 1.19
CA ILE A 93 1.34 -14.95 0.29
C ILE A 93 0.01 -15.66 0.07
N TYR A 94 -1.09 -14.96 0.35
CA TYR A 94 -2.47 -15.38 0.12
C TYR A 94 -3.07 -14.47 -0.96
N GLN A 95 -3.03 -14.90 -2.22
CA GLN A 95 -3.35 -14.01 -3.36
C GLN A 95 -4.80 -13.50 -3.39
N ASP A 96 -5.76 -14.29 -2.91
CA ASP A 96 -7.17 -13.94 -2.93
C ASP A 96 -7.91 -14.51 -1.71
N LEU A 97 -8.24 -13.64 -0.75
CA LEU A 97 -8.99 -14.01 0.44
C LEU A 97 -10.36 -14.64 0.11
N ALA A 98 -10.99 -14.23 -1.00
CA ALA A 98 -12.35 -14.64 -1.34
C ALA A 98 -12.49 -16.06 -1.84
N SER A 99 -11.39 -16.67 -2.26
CA SER A 99 -11.34 -18.06 -2.69
C SER A 99 -10.64 -18.97 -1.68
N LEU A 100 -10.25 -18.46 -0.51
CA LEU A 100 -9.61 -19.28 0.51
C LEU A 100 -10.59 -20.32 1.09
N PRO A 101 -10.22 -21.61 1.11
CA PRO A 101 -10.94 -22.61 1.88
C PRO A 101 -10.90 -22.34 3.39
N ASP A 102 -11.97 -22.67 4.11
CA ASP A 102 -12.11 -22.46 5.57
C ASP A 102 -10.91 -22.95 6.40
N HIS A 103 -10.29 -24.06 5.99
CA HIS A 103 -9.16 -24.64 6.71
C HIS A 103 -7.85 -23.86 6.52
N ILE A 104 -7.69 -23.17 5.39
CA ILE A 104 -6.56 -22.25 5.15
C ILE A 104 -6.84 -20.92 5.84
N GLU A 105 -8.08 -20.43 5.79
CA GLU A 105 -8.50 -19.24 6.55
C GLU A 105 -8.26 -19.42 8.06
N GLY A 106 -8.51 -20.62 8.61
CA GLY A 106 -8.20 -20.94 10.00
C GLY A 106 -6.71 -20.84 10.33
N VAL A 107 -5.82 -21.25 9.43
CA VAL A 107 -4.36 -21.07 9.59
C VAL A 107 -3.98 -19.61 9.48
N LEU A 108 -4.51 -18.88 8.51
CA LEU A 108 -4.29 -17.45 8.35
C LEU A 108 -4.66 -16.67 9.61
N LYS A 109 -5.83 -16.94 10.21
CA LYS A 109 -6.27 -16.28 11.45
C LYS A 109 -5.33 -16.57 12.61
N ALA A 110 -4.92 -17.82 12.81
CA ALA A 110 -4.00 -18.20 13.87
C ALA A 110 -2.62 -17.54 13.67
N ASN A 111 -2.06 -17.63 12.48
CA ASN A 111 -0.76 -17.04 12.18
C ASN A 111 -0.78 -15.50 12.28
N ALA A 112 -1.89 -14.86 11.89
CA ALA A 112 -2.09 -13.42 12.08
C ALA A 112 -2.19 -13.00 13.56
N GLU A 113 -2.45 -13.94 14.48
CA GLU A 113 -2.36 -13.72 15.94
C GLU A 113 -0.96 -14.02 16.51
N GLY A 114 0.01 -14.37 15.66
CA GLY A 114 1.30 -14.89 16.11
C GLY A 114 1.20 -16.28 16.75
N LEU A 115 0.09 -17.00 16.52
CA LEU A 115 -0.14 -18.31 17.11
C LEU A 115 0.09 -19.43 16.09
N PRO A 116 0.71 -20.55 16.49
CA PRO A 116 0.88 -21.69 15.61
C PRO A 116 -0.45 -22.42 15.37
N ALA A 117 -0.68 -22.84 14.13
CA ALA A 117 -1.79 -23.73 13.77
C ALA A 117 -1.32 -25.20 13.83
N SER A 118 -1.95 -26.02 14.68
CA SER A 118 -1.56 -27.42 14.86
C SER A 118 -2.68 -28.40 14.51
N ARG A 119 -2.29 -29.56 13.97
CA ARG A 119 -3.19 -30.69 13.75
C ARG A 119 -2.52 -32.00 14.18
N GLU A 120 -3.28 -32.84 14.86
CA GLU A 120 -2.88 -34.21 15.17
C GLU A 120 -3.30 -35.16 14.04
N VAL A 121 -2.35 -35.93 13.53
CA VAL A 121 -2.56 -36.92 12.47
C VAL A 121 -1.94 -38.25 12.91
N THR A 122 -2.66 -39.35 12.75
CA THR A 122 -2.09 -40.68 12.96
C THR A 122 -1.23 -41.05 11.76
N ASP A 123 0.07 -41.24 11.97
CA ASP A 123 0.98 -41.73 10.93
C ASP A 123 0.64 -43.21 10.65
N ILE A 124 0.27 -43.49 9.41
CA ILE A 124 -0.17 -44.82 8.95
C ILE A 124 0.99 -45.83 9.01
N THR A 125 2.24 -45.34 8.98
CA THR A 125 3.46 -46.15 8.94
C THR A 125 3.92 -46.61 10.32
N SER A 126 3.78 -45.75 11.34
CA SER A 126 4.18 -46.01 12.73
C SER A 126 3.01 -46.38 13.64
N GLY A 127 1.78 -45.96 13.30
CA GLY A 127 0.61 -46.07 14.16
C GLY A 127 0.55 -45.02 15.28
N ASP A 128 1.55 -44.14 15.35
CA ASP A 128 1.65 -43.08 16.36
C ASP A 128 0.95 -41.80 15.90
N THR A 129 0.44 -41.02 16.86
CA THR A 129 -0.11 -39.69 16.59
C THR A 129 1.03 -38.69 16.50
N VAL A 130 1.22 -38.12 15.31
CA VAL A 130 2.18 -37.04 15.04
C VAL A 130 1.44 -35.71 15.01
N ARG A 131 1.95 -34.73 15.74
CA ARG A 131 1.45 -33.35 15.70
C ARG A 131 2.21 -32.58 14.62
N MET A 132 1.50 -32.18 13.57
CA MET A 132 2.00 -31.29 12.54
C MET A 132 1.63 -29.85 12.90
N THR A 133 2.57 -28.92 12.78
CA THR A 133 2.38 -27.53 13.19
C THR A 133 2.88 -26.59 12.12
N ILE A 134 2.03 -25.65 11.71
CA ILE A 134 2.40 -24.50 10.89
C ILE A 134 2.63 -23.33 11.85
N ASN A 135 3.83 -22.77 11.83
CA ASN A 135 4.21 -21.63 12.66
C ASN A 135 3.85 -20.32 11.95
N PRO A 136 3.65 -19.23 12.71
CA PRO A 136 3.51 -17.91 12.11
C PRO A 136 4.79 -17.54 11.32
N PRO A 137 4.67 -17.04 10.07
CA PRO A 137 5.79 -16.52 9.30
C PRO A 137 6.24 -15.14 9.83
N ASP A 138 7.39 -14.65 9.35
CA ASP A 138 7.84 -13.28 9.63
C ASP A 138 6.94 -12.23 8.93
N CYS A 139 6.30 -12.61 7.80
CA CYS A 139 5.37 -11.77 7.06
C CYS A 139 4.20 -12.58 6.43
N ILE A 140 3.00 -11.98 6.43
CA ILE A 140 1.80 -12.44 5.74
C ILE A 140 1.34 -11.34 4.79
N ILE A 141 1.15 -11.68 3.51
CA ILE A 141 0.57 -10.77 2.52
C ILE A 141 -0.75 -11.35 2.04
N VAL A 142 -1.84 -10.57 2.14
CA VAL A 142 -3.17 -10.98 1.70
C VAL A 142 -3.69 -10.04 0.62
N GLY A 143 -4.13 -10.60 -0.51
CA GLY A 143 -4.83 -9.87 -1.56
C GLY A 143 -6.34 -9.87 -1.35
N ILE A 144 -6.95 -8.70 -1.43
CA ILE A 144 -8.41 -8.52 -1.35
C ILE A 144 -8.89 -7.65 -2.51
N ALA A 145 -9.87 -8.18 -3.24
CA ALA A 145 -10.56 -7.45 -4.30
C ALA A 145 -11.74 -6.67 -3.71
N SER A 146 -11.64 -5.35 -3.68
CA SER A 146 -12.66 -4.48 -3.04
C SER A 146 -14.00 -4.47 -3.77
N ASP A 147 -14.02 -4.87 -5.03
CA ASP A 147 -15.18 -4.97 -5.90
C ASP A 147 -15.90 -6.33 -5.82
N ASN A 148 -15.38 -7.27 -5.03
CA ASN A 148 -15.97 -8.59 -4.84
C ASN A 148 -17.13 -8.54 -3.84
N GLU A 149 -18.36 -8.77 -4.32
CA GLU A 149 -19.59 -8.71 -3.51
C GLU A 149 -19.67 -9.76 -2.40
N LYS A 150 -18.81 -10.78 -2.43
CA LYS A 150 -18.80 -11.86 -1.43
C LYS A 150 -17.99 -11.55 -0.18
N ILE A 151 -17.15 -10.51 -0.20
CA ILE A 151 -16.28 -10.14 0.92
C ILE A 151 -16.36 -8.64 1.16
N ASP A 152 -16.88 -8.25 2.33
CA ASP A 152 -16.54 -6.97 2.94
C ASP A 152 -15.40 -7.20 3.93
N LEU A 153 -14.35 -6.38 3.90
CA LEU A 153 -13.28 -6.41 4.90
C LEU A 153 -13.83 -6.21 6.33
N ASN A 154 -14.98 -5.54 6.45
CA ASN A 154 -15.72 -5.40 7.70
C ASN A 154 -16.28 -6.73 8.23
N ASP A 155 -16.44 -7.75 7.38
CA ASP A 155 -16.84 -9.11 7.79
C ASP A 155 -15.66 -9.87 8.42
N TYR A 156 -14.44 -9.36 8.26
CA TYR A 156 -13.20 -9.90 8.83
C TYR A 156 -12.54 -8.88 9.76
N PRO A 157 -13.23 -8.38 10.80
CA PRO A 157 -12.71 -7.32 11.67
C PRO A 157 -11.41 -7.74 12.37
N GLU A 158 -11.27 -9.04 12.67
CA GLU A 158 -10.06 -9.60 13.27
C GLU A 158 -8.85 -9.48 12.34
N LEU A 159 -8.99 -9.80 11.04
CA LEU A 159 -7.88 -9.66 10.07
C LEU A 159 -7.60 -8.19 9.78
N ARG A 160 -8.66 -7.40 9.59
CA ARG A 160 -8.57 -5.96 9.32
C ARG A 160 -7.80 -5.21 10.40
N ASN A 161 -8.08 -5.50 11.67
CA ASN A 161 -7.45 -4.80 12.78
C ASN A 161 -6.00 -5.25 13.03
N ARG A 162 -5.58 -6.39 12.42
CA ARG A 162 -4.23 -6.95 12.57
C ARG A 162 -3.28 -6.53 11.46
N GLY A 163 -3.80 -6.39 10.23
CA GLY A 163 -2.99 -6.04 9.07
C GLY A 163 -2.91 -4.54 8.78
N LEU A 164 -1.79 -4.10 8.22
CA LEU A 164 -1.70 -2.81 7.54
C LEU A 164 -2.45 -2.90 6.20
N ILE A 165 -3.44 -2.04 6.00
CA ILE A 165 -4.18 -1.98 4.73
C ILE A 165 -3.43 -1.05 3.78
N VAL A 166 -2.98 -1.61 2.66
CA VAL A 166 -2.30 -0.86 1.60
C VAL A 166 -3.23 -0.84 0.38
N SER A 167 -3.56 0.35 -0.09
CA SER A 167 -4.42 0.53 -1.27
C SER A 167 -3.55 0.73 -2.51
N CYS A 168 -3.93 0.10 -3.62
CA CYS A 168 -3.33 0.36 -4.92
C CYS A 168 -4.11 1.45 -5.66
N ASP A 169 -3.38 2.29 -6.37
CA ASP A 169 -3.85 3.40 -7.18
C ASP A 169 -4.64 2.90 -8.40
N ALA A 170 -5.91 3.29 -8.45
CA ALA A 170 -6.85 2.98 -9.52
C ALA A 170 -7.16 4.18 -10.44
N SER A 171 -6.33 5.22 -10.40
CA SER A 171 -6.46 6.44 -11.19
C SER A 171 -6.27 6.19 -12.69
N GLN A 172 -6.85 7.10 -13.49
CA GLN A 172 -6.62 7.11 -14.93
C GLN A 172 -5.14 7.40 -15.25
N GLU A 173 -4.51 8.33 -14.54
CA GLU A 173 -3.10 8.70 -14.76
C GLU A 173 -2.18 7.49 -14.61
N GLN A 174 -2.34 6.73 -13.52
CA GLN A 174 -1.57 5.52 -13.29
C GLN A 174 -1.83 4.46 -14.38
N THR A 175 -3.07 4.36 -14.85
CA THR A 175 -3.40 3.48 -15.98
C THR A 175 -2.67 3.90 -17.26
N GLU A 176 -2.62 5.19 -17.57
CA GLU A 176 -1.91 5.73 -18.74
C GLU A 176 -0.40 5.48 -18.65
N ARG A 177 0.21 5.77 -17.49
CA ARG A 177 1.64 5.47 -17.22
C ARG A 177 1.98 4.00 -17.46
N ILE A 178 1.11 3.08 -17.02
CA ILE A 178 1.29 1.63 -17.23
C ILE A 178 1.19 1.28 -18.72
N LEU A 179 0.21 1.83 -19.44
CA LEU A 179 0.03 1.56 -20.88
C LEU A 179 1.24 2.03 -21.69
N ASP A 180 1.75 3.23 -21.39
CA ASP A 180 2.94 3.77 -22.06
C ASP A 180 4.17 2.91 -21.79
N SER A 181 4.39 2.49 -20.54
CA SER A 181 5.49 1.59 -20.19
C SER A 181 5.39 0.20 -20.85
N GLN A 182 4.17 -0.34 -20.98
CA GLN A 182 3.93 -1.57 -21.72
C GLN A 182 4.24 -1.39 -23.22
N ALA A 183 3.83 -0.27 -23.81
CA ALA A 183 4.14 0.07 -25.21
C ALA A 183 5.64 0.23 -25.44
N ASP A 184 6.35 0.90 -24.53
CA ASP A 184 7.81 1.04 -24.55
C ASP A 184 8.52 -0.31 -24.45
N THR A 185 8.02 -1.20 -23.58
CA THR A 185 8.54 -2.56 -23.44
C THR A 185 8.38 -3.35 -24.74
N LEU A 186 7.19 -3.31 -25.36
CA LEU A 186 6.93 -3.98 -26.65
C LEU A 186 7.77 -3.38 -27.79
N SER A 187 8.07 -2.08 -27.71
CA SER A 187 8.90 -1.37 -28.68
C SER A 187 10.41 -1.53 -28.45
N GLY A 188 10.81 -2.21 -27.37
CA GLY A 188 12.22 -2.37 -26.98
C GLY A 188 12.89 -1.07 -26.50
N LEU A 189 12.09 -0.06 -26.11
CA LEU A 189 12.55 1.22 -25.61
C LEU A 189 12.82 1.21 -24.10
N LYS A 190 12.36 0.17 -23.39
CA LYS A 190 12.56 0.03 -21.95
C LYS A 190 14.05 0.04 -21.61
N LYS A 191 14.44 0.97 -20.75
CA LYS A 191 15.78 1.04 -20.16
C LYS A 191 15.80 0.27 -18.86
N MET A 192 16.84 -0.53 -18.66
CA MET A 192 17.12 -1.19 -17.39
C MET A 192 17.97 -0.25 -16.55
N HIS A 193 17.65 -0.13 -15.26
CA HIS A 193 18.38 0.69 -14.30
C HIS A 193 19.53 -0.10 -13.69
N LEU A 194 19.32 -1.40 -13.44
CA LEU A 194 20.29 -2.27 -12.80
C LEU A 194 20.89 -3.29 -13.77
N THR A 195 22.15 -3.61 -13.52
CA THR A 195 22.83 -4.74 -14.14
C THR A 195 22.44 -6.06 -13.46
N PRO A 196 22.54 -7.22 -14.15
CA PRO A 196 22.30 -8.52 -13.53
C PRO A 196 23.16 -8.79 -12.29
N GLU A 197 24.40 -8.28 -12.28
CA GLU A 197 25.32 -8.39 -11.15
C GLU A 197 24.83 -7.58 -9.94
N GLN A 198 24.32 -6.36 -10.15
CA GLN A 198 23.71 -5.56 -9.07
C GLN A 198 22.48 -6.24 -8.49
N LEU A 199 21.62 -6.79 -9.34
CA LEU A 199 20.43 -7.52 -8.89
C LEU A 199 20.81 -8.76 -8.05
N ALA A 200 21.80 -9.53 -8.50
CA ALA A 200 22.31 -10.67 -7.73
C ALA A 200 22.91 -10.23 -6.38
N GLY A 201 23.60 -9.09 -6.33
CA GLY A 201 24.11 -8.50 -5.09
C GLY A 201 23.00 -8.12 -4.11
N ILE A 202 21.89 -7.55 -4.59
CA ILE A 202 20.71 -7.28 -3.76
C ILE A 202 20.16 -8.57 -3.15
N HIS A 203 20.00 -9.63 -3.94
CA HIS A 203 19.48 -10.91 -3.43
C HIS A 203 20.40 -11.53 -2.38
N GLU A 204 21.72 -11.48 -2.60
CA GLU A 204 22.69 -12.00 -1.64
C GLU A 204 22.65 -11.20 -0.33
N TYR A 205 22.58 -9.86 -0.43
CA TYR A 205 22.48 -9.00 0.75
C TYR A 205 21.19 -9.24 1.55
N VAL A 206 20.04 -9.30 0.88
CA VAL A 206 18.72 -9.51 1.52
C VAL A 206 18.66 -10.86 2.24
N LYS A 207 19.27 -11.89 1.65
CA LYS A 207 19.37 -13.22 2.26
C LYS A 207 20.16 -13.21 3.58
N ASP A 208 21.17 -12.36 3.69
CA ASP A 208 22.06 -12.29 4.84
C ASP A 208 21.53 -11.40 5.98
N ILE A 209 20.37 -10.75 5.80
CA ILE A 209 19.75 -9.93 6.85
C ILE A 209 19.47 -10.81 8.10
N PRO A 210 19.99 -10.43 9.29
CA PRO A 210 20.01 -11.28 10.48
C PRO A 210 18.69 -11.27 11.27
N ILE A 211 17.58 -11.61 10.61
CA ILE A 211 16.22 -11.44 11.14
C ILE A 211 15.99 -12.38 12.33
N SER A 212 16.39 -13.64 12.21
CA SER A 212 16.32 -14.61 13.31
C SER A 212 17.13 -14.22 14.55
N ARG A 213 18.14 -13.34 14.39
CA ARG A 213 18.99 -12.90 15.51
C ARG A 213 18.33 -11.83 16.37
N TYR A 214 17.45 -11.00 15.80
CA TYR A 214 16.95 -9.78 16.45
C TYR A 214 15.43 -9.64 16.52
N ALA A 215 14.70 -10.33 15.64
CA ALA A 215 13.29 -10.00 15.36
C ALA A 215 12.28 -11.07 15.78
N ARG A 216 12.73 -12.31 15.99
CA ARG A 216 11.87 -13.43 16.37
C ARG A 216 11.71 -13.55 17.88
N ASP A 217 10.62 -14.17 18.32
CA ASP A 217 10.37 -14.40 19.75
C ASP A 217 11.46 -15.25 20.42
N ASP A 218 12.11 -16.13 19.66
CA ASP A 218 13.21 -17.00 20.11
C ASP A 218 14.60 -16.42 19.81
N SER A 219 14.66 -15.14 19.45
CA SER A 219 15.91 -14.47 19.07
C SER A 219 16.90 -14.34 20.23
N LEU A 220 18.18 -14.29 19.87
CA LEU A 220 19.27 -14.13 20.84
C LEU A 220 19.47 -12.67 21.26
N GLY A 221 18.95 -11.74 20.48
CA GLY A 221 19.10 -10.30 20.64
C GLY A 221 17.79 -9.56 20.42
N THR A 222 17.84 -8.24 20.54
CA THR A 222 16.67 -7.38 20.38
C THR A 222 16.99 -6.21 19.44
N ILE A 223 15.96 -5.49 19.02
CA ILE A 223 16.12 -4.19 18.38
C ILE A 223 15.77 -3.13 19.42
N LEU A 224 16.70 -2.20 19.67
CA LEU A 224 16.47 -1.11 20.59
C LEU A 224 16.08 0.14 19.81
N ASN A 225 14.78 0.36 19.71
CA ASN A 225 14.20 1.46 18.96
C ASN A 225 14.09 2.76 19.78
N ILE A 226 15.23 3.43 19.95
CA ILE A 226 15.30 4.73 20.67
C ILE A 226 14.48 5.82 19.97
N PRO A 227 14.69 6.13 18.67
CA PRO A 227 14.01 7.24 18.01
C PRO A 227 12.51 6.95 17.76
N GLY A 228 12.14 5.72 17.43
CA GLY A 228 10.74 5.30 17.27
C GLY A 228 9.99 5.10 18.60
N GLY A 229 10.69 5.16 19.73
CA GLY A 229 10.09 5.12 21.07
C GLY A 229 9.43 6.45 21.47
N ARG A 230 9.89 7.03 22.58
CA ARG A 230 9.36 8.32 23.07
C ARG A 230 9.52 9.50 22.09
N PRO A 231 10.65 9.67 21.39
CA PRO A 231 10.86 10.83 20.51
C PRO A 231 9.78 10.94 19.44
N LEU A 232 9.49 9.83 18.76
CA LEU A 232 8.43 9.78 17.76
C LEU A 232 7.04 9.91 18.40
N ARG A 233 6.77 9.21 19.52
CA ARG A 233 5.43 9.27 20.17
C ARG A 233 5.04 10.67 20.62
N GLU A 234 6.00 11.48 21.07
CA GLU A 234 5.76 12.86 21.53
C GLU A 234 5.24 13.79 20.43
N GLN A 235 5.40 13.39 19.16
CA GLN A 235 4.89 14.11 17.98
C GLN A 235 3.53 13.59 17.49
N ASP A 236 2.94 12.61 18.19
CA ASP A 236 1.62 12.04 17.90
C ASP A 236 1.42 11.59 16.44
N PRO A 237 2.30 10.73 15.86
CA PRO A 237 2.27 10.39 14.43
C PRO A 237 1.06 9.55 14.01
N VAL A 238 0.37 8.92 14.97
CA VAL A 238 -0.78 8.04 14.71
C VAL A 238 -2.03 8.64 15.37
N PRO A 239 -3.11 8.89 14.61
CA PRO A 239 -4.36 9.40 15.14
C PRO A 239 -4.93 8.50 16.24
N THR A 240 -5.31 9.06 17.38
CA THR A 240 -5.77 8.29 18.56
C THR A 240 -7.30 8.15 18.67
N HIS A 241 -8.03 8.50 17.60
CA HIS A 241 -9.49 8.57 17.61
C HIS A 241 -10.19 7.20 17.61
N PHE A 242 -9.52 6.16 17.13
CA PHE A 242 -10.03 4.79 17.10
C PHE A 242 -9.26 3.90 18.08
N THR A 243 -9.90 2.81 18.54
CA THR A 243 -9.27 1.87 19.48
C THR A 243 -8.12 1.09 18.87
N GLU A 244 -8.18 0.93 17.55
CA GLU A 244 -7.20 0.28 16.68
C GLU A 244 -5.84 0.99 16.75
N ALA A 245 -5.83 2.29 17.02
CA ALA A 245 -4.61 3.10 17.20
C ALA A 245 -3.65 2.57 18.28
N ARG A 246 -4.15 1.70 19.19
CA ARG A 246 -3.33 1.05 20.24
C ARG A 246 -2.28 0.11 19.66
N ASP A 247 -2.63 -0.59 18.59
CA ASP A 247 -1.74 -1.57 17.95
C ASP A 247 -0.97 -0.92 16.80
N ASP A 248 -1.56 0.10 16.19
CA ASP A 248 -1.01 0.86 15.07
C ASP A 248 0.38 1.47 15.36
N TYR A 249 0.59 2.01 16.55
CA TYR A 249 1.89 2.58 16.93
C TYR A 249 3.00 1.52 17.00
N MET A 250 2.67 0.32 17.50
CA MET A 250 3.63 -0.78 17.53
C MET A 250 3.90 -1.28 16.12
N ARG A 251 2.86 -1.38 15.28
CA ARG A 251 3.02 -1.76 13.88
C ARG A 251 3.93 -0.79 13.12
N LEU A 252 3.74 0.52 13.28
CA LEU A 252 4.64 1.55 12.74
C LEU A 252 6.10 1.29 13.15
N ASN A 253 6.33 0.93 14.41
CA ASN A 253 7.67 0.59 14.88
C ASN A 253 8.21 -0.72 14.30
N ASP A 254 7.39 -1.76 14.10
CA ASP A 254 7.84 -3.00 13.45
C ASP A 254 8.35 -2.76 12.02
N PHE A 255 7.74 -1.81 11.30
CA PHE A 255 8.22 -1.40 9.99
C PHE A 255 9.49 -0.54 10.06
N ILE A 256 9.63 0.37 11.02
CA ILE A 256 10.90 1.09 11.28
C ILE A 256 12.02 0.09 11.62
N GLU A 257 11.71 -0.94 12.40
CA GLU A 257 12.62 -2.02 12.73
C GLU A 257 12.97 -2.87 11.50
N SER A 258 12.03 -3.09 10.59
CA SER A 258 12.29 -3.72 9.29
C SER A 258 13.27 -2.93 8.43
N VAL A 259 13.15 -1.59 8.41
CA VAL A 259 14.13 -0.71 7.75
C VAL A 259 15.50 -0.79 8.43
N THR A 260 15.51 -0.84 9.77
CA THR A 260 16.76 -1.00 10.54
C THR A 260 17.45 -2.33 10.22
N LEU A 261 16.67 -3.41 10.08
CA LEU A 261 17.17 -4.72 9.66
C LEU A 261 17.70 -4.66 8.24
N PHE A 262 17.03 -3.99 7.31
CA PHE A 262 17.58 -3.78 5.97
C PHE A 262 18.93 -3.06 6.03
N HIS A 263 19.11 -2.08 6.91
CA HIS A 263 20.38 -1.37 7.08
C HIS A 263 21.37 -1.99 8.07
N TYR A 264 21.18 -3.24 8.49
CA TYR A 264 21.92 -3.85 9.62
C TYR A 264 23.44 -3.72 9.54
N ALA A 265 24.01 -3.72 8.33
CA ALA A 265 25.46 -3.64 8.10
C ALA A 265 26.07 -2.31 8.60
N ASP A 266 25.28 -1.23 8.60
CA ASP A 266 25.72 0.10 9.05
C ASP A 266 25.38 0.38 10.52
N ARG A 267 24.58 -0.48 11.14
CA ARG A 267 24.01 -0.25 12.46
C ARG A 267 25.00 -0.64 13.56
N MET A 268 24.88 0.06 14.68
CA MET A 268 25.65 -0.24 15.88
C MET A 268 24.96 -1.36 16.66
N GLU A 269 25.72 -2.38 17.01
CA GLU A 269 25.30 -3.47 17.89
C GLU A 269 25.96 -3.26 19.25
N ILE A 270 25.17 -3.30 20.31
CA ILE A 270 25.65 -3.16 21.69
C ILE A 270 25.18 -4.32 22.57
N LEU A 271 25.71 -4.42 23.79
CA LEU A 271 25.17 -5.33 24.79
C LEU A 271 24.22 -4.56 25.72
N HIS A 272 22.91 -4.74 25.54
CA HIS A 272 21.88 -4.13 26.37
C HIS A 272 21.18 -5.22 27.19
N ASP A 273 21.10 -5.05 28.51
CA ASP A 273 20.52 -6.04 29.44
C ASP A 273 21.08 -7.48 29.29
N GLY A 274 22.33 -7.61 28.87
CA GLY A 274 23.01 -8.89 28.68
C GLY A 274 22.68 -9.61 27.37
N GLN A 275 21.96 -8.96 26.45
CA GLN A 275 21.66 -9.45 25.11
C GLN A 275 22.20 -8.48 24.04
N PRO A 276 22.61 -8.97 22.85
CA PRO A 276 22.95 -8.11 21.73
C PRO A 276 21.73 -7.30 21.28
N ALA A 277 21.88 -5.99 21.17
CA ALA A 277 20.84 -5.08 20.74
C ALA A 277 21.30 -4.29 19.50
N LEU A 278 20.52 -4.37 18.42
CA LEU A 278 20.73 -3.56 17.23
C LEU A 278 20.06 -2.19 17.43
N LEU A 279 20.80 -1.10 17.25
CA LEU A 279 20.29 0.25 17.50
C LEU A 279 19.60 0.82 16.26
N VAL A 280 18.35 1.28 16.43
CA VAL A 280 17.62 2.06 15.41
C VAL A 280 18.12 3.49 15.37
N THR A 281 18.11 4.12 14.19
CA THR A 281 18.59 5.49 13.96
C THR A 281 17.45 6.44 13.54
N PRO A 282 17.60 7.76 13.71
CA PRO A 282 16.62 8.72 13.18
C PRO A 282 16.36 8.57 11.67
N ALA A 283 17.38 8.18 10.91
CA ALA A 283 17.26 7.85 9.48
C ALA A 283 16.28 6.70 9.21
N ASP A 284 16.24 5.67 10.07
CA ASP A 284 15.29 4.57 9.92
C ASP A 284 13.84 5.02 10.14
N VAL A 285 13.63 5.95 11.08
CA VAL A 285 12.31 6.57 11.30
C VAL A 285 11.89 7.39 10.09
N TRP A 286 12.81 8.20 9.55
CA TRP A 286 12.56 8.98 8.33
C TRP A 286 12.19 8.09 7.15
N HIS A 287 12.99 7.07 6.85
CA HIS A 287 12.68 6.11 5.79
C HIS A 287 11.34 5.42 6.03
N GLY A 288 11.04 5.06 7.27
CA GLY A 288 9.77 4.44 7.59
C GLY A 288 8.58 5.35 7.31
N MET A 289 8.61 6.57 7.83
CA MET A 289 7.56 7.56 7.57
C MET A 289 7.45 7.90 6.08
N ARG A 290 8.58 8.00 5.36
CA ARG A 290 8.63 8.25 3.92
C ARG A 290 8.00 7.14 3.08
N ILE A 291 8.15 5.89 3.50
CA ILE A 291 7.66 4.71 2.75
C ILE A 291 6.21 4.40 3.08
N PHE A 292 5.83 4.44 4.36
CA PHE A 292 4.53 3.92 4.81
C PHE A 292 3.77 4.84 5.76
N GLY A 293 4.30 6.03 6.11
CA GLY A 293 3.66 6.95 7.04
C GLY A 293 2.24 7.33 6.61
N ASN A 294 2.06 7.72 5.35
CA ASN A 294 0.74 8.06 4.79
C ASN A 294 -0.24 6.87 4.87
N GLN A 295 0.19 5.68 4.42
CA GLN A 295 -0.61 4.47 4.45
C GLN A 295 -1.02 4.07 5.88
N MET A 296 -0.12 4.29 6.84
CA MET A 296 -0.36 4.00 8.26
C MET A 296 -1.41 4.94 8.87
N ILE A 297 -1.33 6.24 8.58
CA ILE A 297 -2.32 7.23 9.03
C ILE A 297 -3.70 6.89 8.45
N MET A 298 -3.76 6.60 7.15
CA MET A 298 -5.00 6.21 6.46
C MET A 298 -5.60 4.95 7.08
N SER A 299 -4.77 3.94 7.35
CA SER A 299 -5.18 2.71 8.02
C SER A 299 -5.72 3.00 9.44
N ALA A 300 -5.04 3.84 10.23
CA ALA A 300 -5.45 4.20 11.59
C ALA A 300 -6.78 4.98 11.62
N LEU A 301 -7.04 5.80 10.60
CA LEU A 301 -8.31 6.50 10.42
C LEU A 301 -9.44 5.57 9.90
N ASN A 302 -9.12 4.31 9.60
CA ASN A 302 -10.00 3.36 8.93
C ASN A 302 -10.57 3.93 7.61
N LEU A 303 -9.80 4.72 6.86
CA LEU A 303 -10.23 5.32 5.60
C LEU A 303 -9.52 4.66 4.42
N LYS A 304 -10.25 4.52 3.31
CA LYS A 304 -9.67 4.19 2.00
C LYS A 304 -9.33 5.49 1.25
N GLU A 305 -8.52 5.39 0.21
CA GLU A 305 -8.21 6.53 -0.66
C GLU A 305 -9.46 7.21 -1.22
N ILE A 306 -10.40 6.43 -1.78
CA ILE A 306 -11.71 6.95 -2.23
C ILE A 306 -12.52 7.63 -1.11
N ASP A 307 -12.35 7.20 0.15
CA ASP A 307 -13.05 7.82 1.27
C ASP A 307 -12.52 9.25 1.52
N LYS A 308 -11.20 9.47 1.37
CA LYS A 308 -10.55 10.80 1.49
C LYS A 308 -11.07 11.75 0.41
N VAL A 309 -11.04 11.32 -0.85
CA VAL A 309 -11.54 12.12 -1.99
C VAL A 309 -13.01 12.50 -1.80
N ILE A 310 -13.85 11.57 -1.33
CA ILE A 310 -15.26 11.88 -1.01
C ILE A 310 -15.35 12.90 0.13
N LEU A 311 -14.57 12.73 1.21
CA LEU A 311 -14.63 13.61 2.38
C LEU A 311 -14.18 15.03 2.06
N GLU A 312 -13.10 15.19 1.30
CA GLU A 312 -12.60 16.50 0.84
C GLU A 312 -13.69 17.22 0.04
N PHE A 313 -14.24 16.55 -0.97
CA PHE A 313 -15.34 17.09 -1.78
C PHE A 313 -16.53 17.54 -0.91
N LEU A 314 -16.95 16.72 0.05
CA LEU A 314 -18.07 17.04 0.94
C LEU A 314 -17.75 18.18 1.92
N ARG A 315 -16.48 18.36 2.29
CA ARG A 315 -16.00 19.38 3.24
C ARG A 315 -15.83 20.74 2.56
N GLU A 316 -15.26 20.78 1.37
CA GLU A 316 -14.99 22.01 0.61
C GLU A 316 -16.29 22.68 0.17
N GLU A 317 -17.20 21.93 -0.46
CA GLU A 317 -18.47 22.48 -0.94
C GLU A 317 -19.46 22.76 0.21
N LYS A 318 -19.14 22.38 1.46
CA LYS A 318 -19.91 22.61 2.70
C LYS A 318 -21.42 22.36 2.54
N SER A 319 -21.80 21.40 1.72
CA SER A 319 -23.20 21.14 1.37
C SER A 319 -23.47 19.67 1.12
N ALA A 320 -24.76 19.32 1.04
CA ALA A 320 -25.19 17.92 0.95
C ALA A 320 -25.41 17.50 -0.51
N PHE A 321 -24.86 16.35 -0.91
CA PHE A 321 -24.93 15.86 -2.29
C PHE A 321 -25.51 14.47 -2.43
N THR A 322 -26.13 14.21 -3.59
CA THR A 322 -26.56 12.87 -3.98
C THR A 322 -25.35 12.04 -4.40
N VAL A 323 -25.49 10.71 -4.29
CA VAL A 323 -24.46 9.75 -4.72
C VAL A 323 -24.02 10.01 -6.16
N SER A 324 -24.95 10.24 -7.08
CA SER A 324 -24.63 10.49 -8.49
C SER A 324 -23.85 11.79 -8.71
N LYS A 325 -24.07 12.84 -7.90
CA LYS A 325 -23.27 14.08 -8.00
C LYS A 325 -21.86 13.86 -7.47
N ILE A 326 -21.72 13.14 -6.34
CA ILE A 326 -20.41 12.74 -5.79
C ILE A 326 -19.64 11.90 -6.81
N GLN A 327 -20.31 10.90 -7.41
CA GLN A 327 -19.71 10.05 -8.44
C GLN A 327 -19.26 10.85 -9.67
N ALA A 328 -20.12 11.74 -10.19
CA ALA A 328 -19.79 12.57 -11.34
C ALA A 328 -18.56 13.44 -11.07
N LYS A 329 -18.42 13.94 -9.84
CA LYS A 329 -17.27 14.75 -9.44
C LYS A 329 -15.99 13.92 -9.35
N ILE A 330 -16.01 12.82 -8.63
CA ILE A 330 -14.85 11.92 -8.47
C ILE A 330 -14.36 11.40 -9.82
N ARG A 331 -15.28 11.13 -10.76
CA ARG A 331 -14.92 10.78 -12.14
C ARG A 331 -14.29 11.93 -12.92
N ALA A 332 -14.70 13.16 -12.66
CA ALA A 332 -14.06 14.33 -13.25
C ALA A 332 -12.63 14.49 -12.73
N ASP A 333 -12.36 14.03 -11.51
CA ASP A 333 -11.03 14.02 -10.89
C ASP A 333 -10.20 12.79 -11.30
N GLY A 334 -10.59 12.07 -12.37
CA GLY A 334 -9.79 10.99 -12.96
C GLY A 334 -9.97 9.59 -12.33
N TYR A 335 -10.83 9.46 -11.32
CA TYR A 335 -11.09 8.18 -10.67
C TYR A 335 -12.21 7.39 -11.35
N ASN A 336 -11.91 6.14 -11.71
CA ASN A 336 -12.88 5.24 -12.36
C ASN A 336 -13.80 4.52 -11.36
N VAL A 337 -14.73 5.26 -10.74
CA VAL A 337 -15.65 4.74 -9.71
C VAL A 337 -17.08 4.52 -10.20
N THR A 338 -17.77 3.53 -9.66
CA THR A 338 -19.21 3.31 -9.90
C THR A 338 -20.06 3.91 -8.78
N ASP A 339 -21.36 4.14 -9.03
CA ASP A 339 -22.32 4.56 -8.01
C ASP A 339 -22.33 3.60 -6.81
N ARG A 340 -22.11 2.30 -7.08
CA ARG A 340 -22.03 1.25 -6.06
C ARG A 340 -20.83 1.48 -5.14
N ASP A 341 -19.68 1.82 -5.70
CA ASP A 341 -18.44 2.02 -4.93
C ASP A 341 -18.58 3.26 -4.03
N VAL A 342 -19.12 4.37 -4.58
CA VAL A 342 -19.41 5.60 -3.82
C VAL A 342 -20.44 5.34 -2.71
N HIS A 343 -21.50 4.58 -2.99
CA HIS A 343 -22.50 4.24 -1.97
C HIS A 343 -21.92 3.35 -0.86
N GLY A 344 -21.07 2.39 -1.21
CA GLY A 344 -20.35 1.54 -0.26
C GLY A 344 -19.44 2.35 0.66
N ALA A 345 -18.66 3.27 0.08
CA ALA A 345 -17.79 4.20 0.79
C ALA A 345 -18.58 5.08 1.78
N LEU A 346 -19.65 5.75 1.32
CA LEU A 346 -20.52 6.58 2.16
C LEU A 346 -21.17 5.80 3.32
N LYS A 347 -21.62 4.57 3.07
CA LYS A 347 -22.19 3.71 4.11
C LYS A 347 -21.16 3.31 5.15
N SER A 348 -19.95 2.95 4.72
CA SER A 348 -18.80 2.64 5.59
C SER A 348 -18.43 3.85 6.45
N MET A 349 -18.26 5.02 5.84
CA MET A 349 -17.92 6.27 6.51
C MET A 349 -19.01 6.74 7.49
N LYS A 350 -20.28 6.53 7.16
CA LYS A 350 -21.39 6.83 8.08
C LYS A 350 -21.36 5.96 9.33
N GLY A 351 -21.02 4.68 9.19
CA GLY A 351 -20.80 3.80 10.34
C GLY A 351 -19.71 4.30 11.29
N LYS A 352 -18.75 5.05 10.77
CA LYS A 352 -17.63 5.67 11.48
C LYS A 352 -17.87 7.15 11.84
N ALA A 353 -19.07 7.65 11.59
CA ALA A 353 -19.50 9.03 11.84
C ALA A 353 -18.80 10.12 11.03
N TYR A 354 -18.04 9.80 9.97
CA TYR A 354 -17.41 10.81 9.10
C TYR A 354 -18.40 11.58 8.23
N VAL A 355 -19.45 10.89 7.76
CA VAL A 355 -20.53 11.46 6.94
C VAL A 355 -21.89 11.12 7.53
N ASP A 356 -22.91 11.90 7.23
CA ASP A 356 -24.29 11.55 7.53
C ASP A 356 -25.24 11.94 6.39
N VAL A 357 -26.46 11.43 6.46
CA VAL A 357 -27.54 11.72 5.52
C VAL A 357 -28.31 12.92 6.03
N ASN A 358 -28.50 13.93 5.18
CA ASN A 358 -29.33 15.08 5.52
C ASN A 358 -30.82 14.71 5.48
N GLN A 359 -31.32 14.10 6.56
CA GLN A 359 -32.72 13.70 6.68
C GLN A 359 -33.71 14.87 6.72
N ALA A 360 -33.23 16.08 7.04
CA ALA A 360 -34.08 17.26 7.19
C ALA A 360 -34.44 17.89 5.84
N ASP A 361 -33.48 17.97 4.91
CA ASP A 361 -33.68 18.61 3.60
C ASP A 361 -33.96 17.59 2.49
N ASN A 362 -33.13 16.55 2.36
CA ASN A 362 -33.32 15.51 1.34
C ASN A 362 -32.66 14.19 1.77
N PRO A 363 -33.44 13.10 2.00
CA PRO A 363 -32.93 11.83 2.51
C PRO A 363 -32.00 11.08 1.54
N GLN A 364 -31.77 11.61 0.34
CA GLN A 364 -30.81 11.08 -0.64
C GLN A 364 -29.47 11.83 -0.65
N THR A 365 -29.32 12.88 0.17
CA THR A 365 -28.13 13.72 0.20
C THR A 365 -27.25 13.44 1.41
N TRP A 366 -25.94 13.49 1.20
CA TRP A 366 -24.89 13.17 2.16
C TRP A 366 -24.01 14.39 2.41
N TYR A 367 -23.56 14.58 3.65
CA TYR A 367 -22.70 15.68 4.04
C TYR A 367 -21.61 15.19 5.02
N ALA A 368 -20.47 15.87 5.05
CA ALA A 368 -19.41 15.62 6.03
C ALA A 368 -19.83 16.12 7.42
N THR A 369 -19.62 15.32 8.45
CA THR A 369 -19.89 15.73 9.84
C THR A 369 -18.72 16.53 10.42
N GLY A 370 -18.89 17.10 11.61
CA GLY A 370 -17.78 17.73 12.33
C GLY A 370 -16.65 16.77 12.71
N PHE A 371 -16.86 15.45 12.67
CA PHE A 371 -15.80 14.47 12.90
C PHE A 371 -14.86 14.32 11.69
N ALA A 372 -15.26 14.76 10.50
CA ALA A 372 -14.43 14.69 9.29
C ALA A 372 -13.15 15.54 9.38
N SER A 373 -13.07 16.53 10.27
CA SER A 373 -11.84 17.31 10.48
C SER A 373 -10.71 16.51 11.14
N VAL A 374 -10.99 15.29 11.61
CA VAL A 374 -9.97 14.39 12.15
C VAL A 374 -9.02 13.87 11.05
N VAL A 375 -9.42 13.98 9.78
CA VAL A 375 -8.57 13.62 8.64
C VAL A 375 -7.36 14.54 8.51
N ASP A 376 -7.44 15.79 9.00
CA ASP A 376 -6.35 16.78 8.97
C ASP A 376 -5.30 16.54 10.07
N HIS A 377 -5.09 15.28 10.46
CA HIS A 377 -4.16 14.95 11.54
C HIS A 377 -2.73 15.35 11.13
N PRO A 378 -2.06 16.23 11.89
CA PRO A 378 -0.72 16.70 11.53
C PRO A 378 0.28 15.57 11.76
N ALA A 379 0.48 14.75 10.74
CA ALA A 379 1.39 13.62 10.81
C ALA A 379 2.83 13.99 10.46
N ALA A 380 3.08 15.26 10.09
CA ALA A 380 4.41 15.77 9.82
C ALA A 380 5.30 15.62 11.06
N VAL A 381 6.39 14.89 10.91
CA VAL A 381 7.40 14.68 11.94
C VAL A 381 8.42 15.81 11.86
N ASP A 382 8.60 16.56 12.94
CA ASP A 382 9.75 17.43 13.14
C ASP A 382 10.97 16.55 13.44
N TYR A 383 11.76 16.29 12.40
CA TYR A 383 12.94 15.43 12.49
C TYR A 383 14.07 16.07 13.31
N GLN A 384 14.17 17.39 13.39
CA GLN A 384 15.14 18.03 14.26
C GLN A 384 14.78 17.79 15.73
N ALA A 385 13.50 17.96 16.08
CA ALA A 385 13.01 17.65 17.42
C ALA A 385 13.15 16.14 17.74
N LEU A 386 12.92 15.26 16.74
CA LEU A 386 13.13 13.82 16.86
C LEU A 386 14.60 13.51 17.22
N VAL A 387 15.54 14.08 16.48
CA VAL A 387 16.99 13.88 16.68
C VAL A 387 17.42 14.38 18.05
N ASP A 388 17.01 15.60 18.43
CA ASP A 388 17.38 16.21 19.72
C ASP A 388 16.90 15.36 20.91
N GLN A 389 15.66 14.87 20.85
CA GLN A 389 15.10 14.01 21.88
C GLN A 389 15.74 12.61 21.86
N THR A 390 16.10 12.10 20.69
CA THR A 390 16.84 10.84 20.55
C THR A 390 18.22 10.94 21.21
N GLU A 391 18.96 12.04 21.01
CA GLU A 391 20.25 12.26 21.67
C GLU A 391 20.11 12.23 23.20
N LYS A 392 19.05 12.85 23.73
CA LYS A 392 18.79 12.90 25.16
C LYS A 392 18.55 11.49 25.72
N ILE A 393 17.66 10.73 25.10
CA ILE A 393 17.32 9.37 25.57
C ILE A 393 18.50 8.41 25.38
N ALA A 394 19.28 8.54 24.31
CA ALA A 394 20.49 7.74 24.12
C ALA A 394 21.47 7.91 25.30
N ARG A 395 21.67 9.14 25.80
CA ARG A 395 22.51 9.39 26.98
C ARG A 395 21.91 8.82 28.29
N GLU A 396 20.60 8.65 28.37
CA GLU A 396 19.92 8.10 29.54
C GLU A 396 19.92 6.56 29.56
N VAL A 397 19.80 5.93 28.39
CA VAL A 397 19.58 4.47 28.26
C VAL A 397 20.88 3.72 27.93
N LEU A 398 21.79 4.33 27.17
CA LEU A 398 23.02 3.67 26.71
C LEU A 398 24.22 3.95 27.64
N PRO A 399 25.20 3.04 27.71
CA PRO A 399 26.48 3.33 28.34
C PRO A 399 27.13 4.58 27.76
N ALA A 400 27.72 5.44 28.59
CA ALA A 400 28.17 6.77 28.18
C ALA A 400 29.09 6.79 26.94
N GLY A 401 29.97 5.80 26.77
CA GLY A 401 30.82 5.70 25.58
C GLY A 401 30.04 5.34 24.32
N GLU A 402 29.12 4.38 24.44
CA GLU A 402 28.26 3.92 23.35
C GLU A 402 27.23 4.99 22.95
N ALA A 403 26.70 5.73 23.93
CA ALA A 403 25.77 6.84 23.71
C ALA A 403 26.40 7.93 22.83
N GLU A 404 27.60 8.40 23.15
CA GLU A 404 28.26 9.46 22.38
C GLU A 404 28.73 8.96 21.01
N GLU A 405 29.12 7.69 20.88
CA GLU A 405 29.40 7.09 19.57
C GLU A 405 28.14 7.04 18.70
N TYR A 406 27.03 6.55 19.24
CA TYR A 406 25.74 6.50 18.55
C TYR A 406 25.30 7.90 18.10
N ILE A 407 25.38 8.90 18.98
CA ILE A 407 25.00 10.28 18.66
C ILE A 407 25.90 10.86 17.57
N TYR A 408 27.21 10.65 17.67
CA TYR A 408 28.17 11.13 16.68
C TYR A 408 27.91 10.50 15.30
N ARG A 409 27.61 9.20 15.25
CA ARG A 409 27.42 8.45 14.00
C ARG A 409 26.07 8.69 13.35
N PHE A 410 25.00 8.85 14.11
CA PHE A 410 23.62 8.75 13.58
C PHE A 410 22.72 9.93 13.90
N CYS A 411 23.12 10.84 14.78
CA CYS A 411 22.34 12.04 15.12
C CYS A 411 22.98 13.33 14.60
N ARG A 412 24.11 13.25 13.89
CA ARG A 412 24.90 14.41 13.45
C ARG A 412 25.57 14.17 12.10
N GLY A 413 25.82 15.26 11.37
CA GLY A 413 26.65 15.25 10.17
C GLY A 413 26.14 14.27 9.11
N GLU A 414 27.03 13.42 8.59
CA GLU A 414 26.71 12.42 7.57
C GLU A 414 25.66 11.39 8.03
N GLY A 415 25.49 11.17 9.33
CA GLY A 415 24.47 10.27 9.87
C GLY A 415 23.03 10.72 9.64
N LEU A 416 22.83 11.99 9.26
CA LEU A 416 21.52 12.57 8.93
C LEU A 416 21.31 12.69 7.41
N ILE A 417 22.31 12.32 6.60
CA ILE A 417 22.23 12.34 5.15
C ILE A 417 21.83 10.95 4.68
N VAL A 418 20.68 10.86 4.02
CA VAL A 418 20.09 9.61 3.54
C VAL A 418 19.77 9.70 2.07
N THR A 419 19.61 8.55 1.41
CA THR A 419 19.13 8.48 0.02
C THR A 419 17.61 8.28 0.05
N ASP A 420 16.83 9.19 -0.55
CA ASP A 420 15.39 9.03 -0.65
C ASP A 420 15.07 7.71 -1.40
N PRO A 421 14.23 6.84 -0.81
CA PRO A 421 14.01 5.51 -1.34
C PRO A 421 13.14 5.50 -2.61
N ILE A 422 12.47 6.60 -2.94
CA ILE A 422 11.57 6.77 -4.08
C ILE A 422 12.31 7.35 -5.28
N ASN A 423 13.07 8.43 -5.10
CA ASN A 423 13.71 9.15 -6.22
C ASN A 423 15.24 9.01 -6.27
N GLY A 424 15.89 8.51 -5.20
CA GLY A 424 17.33 8.29 -5.14
C GLY A 424 18.16 9.56 -4.85
N GLU A 425 17.54 10.68 -4.51
CA GLU A 425 18.23 11.92 -4.16
C GLU A 425 18.80 11.87 -2.74
N GLN A 426 19.89 12.61 -2.48
CA GLN A 426 20.41 12.74 -1.12
C GLN A 426 19.69 13.84 -0.37
N VAL A 427 19.16 13.49 0.80
CA VAL A 427 18.37 14.37 1.64
C VAL A 427 19.00 14.45 3.04
N ASN A 428 19.04 15.64 3.61
CA ASN A 428 19.37 15.84 5.02
C ASN A 428 18.06 15.82 5.82
N ILE A 429 17.83 14.76 6.60
CA ILE A 429 16.53 14.54 7.25
C ILE A 429 16.17 15.65 8.25
N ALA A 430 17.14 16.38 8.80
CA ALA A 430 16.89 17.47 9.74
C ALA A 430 16.39 18.76 9.05
N GLU A 431 16.62 18.88 7.75
CA GLU A 431 16.19 20.02 6.92
C GLU A 431 15.03 19.63 5.99
N ASP A 432 14.64 18.36 5.99
CA ASP A 432 13.64 17.82 5.09
C ASP A 432 12.22 18.15 5.55
N THR A 433 11.54 18.93 4.71
CA THR A 433 10.12 19.23 4.83
C THR A 433 9.27 18.43 3.83
N SER A 434 9.87 17.56 3.01
CA SER A 434 9.19 16.90 1.88
C SER A 434 7.97 16.07 2.28
N PHE A 435 7.96 15.45 3.47
CA PHE A 435 6.76 14.72 3.93
C PHE A 435 5.62 15.66 4.32
N ALA A 436 5.94 16.82 4.89
CA ALA A 436 4.96 17.87 5.15
C ALA A 436 4.47 18.49 3.83
N GLU A 437 5.40 18.74 2.90
CA GLU A 437 5.11 19.24 1.56
C GLU A 437 4.29 18.25 0.74
N GLN A 438 4.51 16.93 0.83
CA GLN A 438 3.68 15.92 0.17
C GLN A 438 2.28 15.83 0.76
N LEU A 439 2.14 16.01 2.07
CA LEU A 439 0.84 16.12 2.71
C LEU A 439 0.10 17.37 2.22
N GLU A 440 0.80 18.51 2.11
CA GLU A 440 0.24 19.79 1.64
C GLU A 440 0.00 19.82 0.11
N GLU A 441 0.89 19.25 -0.71
CA GLU A 441 0.77 19.20 -2.18
C GLU A 441 -0.33 18.24 -2.61
N ALA A 442 -0.52 17.12 -1.89
CA ALA A 442 -1.70 16.28 -2.05
C ALA A 442 -3.01 17.02 -1.70
N GLU A 443 -2.95 18.08 -0.90
CA GLU A 443 -4.07 18.98 -0.63
C GLU A 443 -4.18 20.09 -1.71
N GLU A 444 -3.07 20.63 -2.23
CA GLU A 444 -3.02 21.75 -3.20
C GLU A 444 -3.20 21.35 -4.69
N GLU A 445 -2.64 20.23 -5.17
CA GLU A 445 -2.79 19.77 -6.58
C GLU A 445 -4.26 19.52 -6.94
N LEU A 446 -5.07 19.17 -5.94
CA LEU A 446 -6.52 19.04 -6.06
C LEU A 446 -7.24 20.40 -6.15
N GLU A 447 -6.77 21.44 -5.45
CA GLU A 447 -7.33 22.81 -5.53
C GLU A 447 -7.09 23.45 -6.92
N ASP A 448 -5.93 23.22 -7.55
CA ASP A 448 -5.58 23.82 -8.84
C ASP A 448 -6.33 23.18 -10.04
N VAL A 449 -6.64 21.88 -9.97
CA VAL A 449 -7.51 21.22 -10.97
C VAL A 449 -8.96 21.76 -10.89
N LEU A 450 -9.41 22.18 -9.71
CA LEU A 450 -10.74 22.77 -9.49
C LEU A 450 -10.88 24.21 -9.95
N ASN A 451 -9.78 24.96 -9.97
CA ASN A 451 -9.75 26.35 -10.41
C ASN A 451 -9.59 26.53 -11.92
N THR A 452 -9.47 25.42 -12.68
CA THR A 452 -9.52 25.48 -14.15
C THR A 452 -10.97 25.72 -14.60
N PRO A 453 -11.30 26.87 -15.23
CA PRO A 453 -12.68 27.18 -15.57
C PRO A 453 -13.24 26.18 -16.59
N LEU A 454 -14.28 25.43 -16.20
CA LEU A 454 -14.91 24.37 -17.00
C LEU A 454 -15.72 24.89 -18.21
N TRP A 455 -15.71 26.20 -18.48
CA TRP A 455 -16.37 26.82 -19.62
C TRP A 455 -15.53 28.00 -20.11
N GLY A 456 -15.26 28.02 -21.42
CA GLY A 456 -14.62 29.16 -22.07
C GLY A 456 -15.38 30.43 -21.72
N THR A 457 -14.71 31.35 -21.04
CA THR A 457 -15.17 32.71 -20.91
C THR A 457 -15.21 33.31 -22.30
N ASP A 458 -16.40 33.43 -22.86
CA ASP A 458 -16.74 34.34 -23.95
C ASP A 458 -16.41 35.77 -23.48
N GLU A 459 -15.14 36.15 -23.63
CA GLU A 459 -14.76 37.55 -23.77
C GLU A 459 -14.45 37.80 -25.24
N SER A 460 -15.53 38.04 -26.00
CA SER A 460 -15.44 38.81 -27.24
C SER A 460 -16.45 39.95 -27.20
N GLU A 461 -16.17 40.96 -26.37
CA GLU A 461 -16.69 42.31 -26.62
C GLU A 461 -15.72 43.10 -27.51
N LYS A 462 -16.19 43.36 -28.74
CA LYS A 462 -16.08 44.63 -29.50
C LYS A 462 -14.72 45.09 -30.04
N ALA A 463 -14.56 44.88 -31.35
CA ALA A 463 -14.00 45.80 -32.37
C ALA A 463 -14.22 45.07 -33.73
N ASP A 464 -14.73 45.60 -34.83
CA ASP A 464 -15.02 46.95 -35.31
C ASP A 464 -16.12 46.86 -36.37
N ASP A 465 -16.69 48.02 -36.68
CA ASP A 465 -17.64 48.31 -37.74
C ASP A 465 -17.18 47.94 -39.18
N GLU A 466 -18.19 47.87 -40.05
CA GLU A 466 -18.22 48.30 -41.46
C GLU A 466 -17.99 47.31 -42.65
N GLU A 467 -18.84 47.56 -43.66
CA GLU A 467 -18.85 47.15 -45.08
C GLU A 467 -19.47 45.76 -45.42
N GLU A 468 -20.75 45.72 -45.82
CA GLU A 468 -21.32 45.98 -47.17
C GLU A 468 -21.37 44.75 -48.10
N ARG A 469 -22.61 44.41 -48.52
CA ARG A 469 -23.02 43.85 -49.82
C ARG A 469 -22.55 42.43 -50.16
N GLU A 470 -23.26 41.57 -50.90
CA GLU A 470 -24.41 41.71 -51.78
C GLU A 470 -25.01 40.31 -52.04
N GLU A 471 -26.21 40.34 -52.60
CA GLU A 471 -27.12 39.28 -53.01
C GLU A 471 -26.48 38.12 -53.81
N ASN A 472 -27.04 36.91 -53.64
CA ASN A 472 -27.53 36.11 -54.77
C ASN A 472 -28.45 34.97 -54.31
N GLU A 473 -29.75 35.14 -54.60
CA GLU A 473 -30.72 34.06 -54.77
C GLU A 473 -30.39 33.25 -56.04
N ILE A 474 -30.37 31.91 -55.97
CA ILE A 474 -30.87 31.04 -57.05
C ILE A 474 -31.56 29.81 -56.42
N GLU A 475 -32.74 29.52 -56.97
CA GLU A 475 -33.78 28.59 -56.53
C GLU A 475 -33.51 27.07 -56.70
N LEU A 476 -34.13 26.31 -55.78
CA LEU A 476 -34.95 25.06 -55.93
C LEU A 476 -34.51 23.90 -56.84
N SER A 477 -34.24 22.75 -56.19
CA SER A 477 -34.99 21.47 -56.32
C SER A 477 -34.35 20.47 -55.33
N GLY A 478 -35.00 19.85 -54.36
CA GLY A 478 -36.24 19.09 -54.42
C GLY A 478 -35.89 17.61 -54.28
N ASP A 479 -35.81 17.08 -53.06
CA ASP A 479 -36.37 15.76 -52.70
C ASP A 479 -36.26 15.45 -51.20
N ARG A 480 -37.41 15.04 -50.64
CA ARG A 480 -37.63 14.42 -49.33
C ARG A 480 -37.28 12.92 -49.42
N PRO A 481 -37.02 12.16 -48.32
CA PRO A 481 -37.88 12.15 -47.12
C PRO A 481 -37.20 11.95 -45.76
N GLN A 482 -38.04 12.15 -44.74
CA GLN A 482 -37.83 12.00 -43.30
C GLN A 482 -38.07 10.56 -42.79
N SER A 483 -37.75 10.39 -41.51
CA SER A 483 -38.15 9.37 -40.50
C SER A 483 -37.13 8.23 -40.33
N ALA A 484 -36.43 8.13 -39.18
CA ALA A 484 -36.89 7.64 -37.85
C ALA A 484 -37.22 6.14 -37.92
N ALA A 485 -36.86 5.24 -37.00
CA ALA A 485 -36.14 5.24 -35.73
C ALA A 485 -35.80 3.75 -35.44
N GLU A 486 -35.11 3.51 -34.33
CA GLU A 486 -35.19 2.29 -33.49
C GLU A 486 -34.60 0.97 -34.03
N ALA A 487 -33.52 0.52 -33.37
CA ALA A 487 -33.01 -0.85 -33.43
C ALA A 487 -33.32 -1.55 -32.09
N GLU A 488 -34.24 -2.50 -32.13
CA GLU A 488 -34.55 -3.45 -31.07
C GLU A 488 -33.65 -4.70 -31.14
N ALA A 489 -33.48 -5.31 -29.98
CA ALA A 489 -32.59 -6.42 -29.69
C ALA A 489 -33.21 -7.80 -29.92
N THR A 490 -32.31 -8.81 -29.93
CA THR A 490 -32.50 -10.22 -29.51
C THR A 490 -33.41 -11.15 -30.31
N ALA A 491 -32.79 -12.16 -30.93
CA ALA A 491 -33.04 -13.60 -30.67
C ALA A 491 -32.14 -14.44 -31.58
N PHE A 492 -31.30 -15.31 -31.02
CA PHE A 492 -30.81 -16.48 -31.77
C PHE A 492 -30.86 -17.72 -30.90
N GLU A 493 -31.62 -18.69 -31.39
CA GLU A 493 -31.87 -20.00 -30.84
C GLU A 493 -30.64 -20.90 -30.91
N THR A 494 -30.57 -21.76 -29.89
CA THR A 494 -29.85 -23.03 -29.82
C THR A 494 -30.07 -23.97 -31.00
N VAL A 495 -29.01 -24.59 -31.50
CA VAL A 495 -29.07 -25.86 -32.24
C VAL A 495 -28.00 -26.83 -31.72
N GLU A 496 -28.45 -28.05 -31.45
CA GLU A 496 -27.72 -29.23 -30.95
C GLU A 496 -26.84 -29.92 -32.02
N GLY A 497 -25.88 -30.72 -31.54
CA GLY A 497 -25.25 -31.86 -32.23
C GLY A 497 -23.86 -31.56 -32.81
N SER A 498 -22.85 -32.42 -32.75
CA SER A 498 -22.73 -33.81 -32.32
C SER A 498 -21.24 -34.22 -32.35
N GLU A 499 -20.86 -35.10 -31.42
CA GLU A 499 -19.87 -36.18 -31.53
C GLU A 499 -18.38 -35.96 -31.93
N SER A 500 -17.54 -36.48 -31.03
CA SER A 500 -16.35 -37.31 -31.27
C SER A 500 -15.01 -36.64 -31.60
N GLY A 501 -13.97 -37.04 -30.86
CA GLY A 501 -12.58 -36.80 -31.23
C GLY A 501 -11.60 -36.87 -30.06
N GLN A 502 -11.12 -38.06 -29.76
CA GLN A 502 -9.94 -38.29 -28.92
C GLN A 502 -8.71 -37.52 -29.45
N GLY A 503 -7.86 -37.05 -28.54
CA GLY A 503 -6.59 -36.43 -28.88
C GLY A 503 -5.69 -36.22 -27.67
N THR A 504 -5.00 -37.29 -27.28
CA THR A 504 -3.81 -37.30 -26.42
C THR A 504 -2.65 -36.54 -27.07
N LEU A 505 -1.64 -36.17 -26.25
CA LEU A 505 -0.27 -35.69 -26.54
C LEU A 505 -0.12 -34.17 -26.36
N LEU A 506 0.90 -33.63 -25.68
CA LEU A 506 2.11 -34.15 -25.08
C LEU A 506 2.57 -33.15 -23.99
#